data_AF-A0A2E8LAA6-F1
#
_entry.id   AF-A0A2E8LAA6-F1
#
_cell.length_a   1.000
_cell.length_b   1.000
_cell.length_c   1.000
_cell.angle_alpha   90.00
_cell.angle_beta   90.00
_cell.angle_gamma   90.00
#
_symmetry.space_group_name_H-M   'P 1'
#
loop_
_entity.id
_entity.type
_entity.pdbx_description
1 polymer ?
#
loop_
_entity_poly.entity_id
_entity_poly.type
_entity_poly.pdbx_seq_one_letter_code
_entity_poly.pdbx_strand_id
1 'polypeptide(L)'
;MPSRGTVCAVRAPVSRWTLLVLILALVTASCGGGGGDDTQQVESSFTPPRTYEDLDLSGPEAAVAEFISAFVRRDYIAAALILHPDAQRAVSTAVNENDLTGLIAPNAESAIVARMAIERDGDHLLDGIRVFEIAMEEAMTNGGFIVDLASGAEGLTLRTSDQYGAVVEGILSSNGSDVVFELAPTSDERWRIRSARLTNGTPLQIPFSGIPTVDSPSRNLEPRDIWRSTLPNDSPQELLDTIVALVGLGDYVSLYLLLDETGQRGAAEQLPPSISSDHGLVAMLLDTRLDTTGFPVDVTEADPIASETLTIAQDVGIGEAITFAVTVGENALDVTMARDSAGAWRLRRMVPVGELTAPTPFSLG
;
A
#
# COMPACT_ATOMS: atom_id res chain seq x y z
N MET A 1 -53.99 -30.31 -59.46
CA MET A 1 -54.37 -31.27 -58.40
C MET A 1 -54.49 -30.51 -57.08
N PRO A 2 -55.49 -30.85 -56.25
CA PRO A 2 -55.99 -30.09 -55.09
C PRO A 2 -55.05 -30.29 -53.87
N SER A 3 -55.14 -29.62 -52.73
CA SER A 3 -56.26 -29.40 -51.80
C SER A 3 -55.82 -28.44 -50.67
N ARG A 4 -56.66 -27.48 -50.24
CA ARG A 4 -57.37 -27.40 -48.92
C ARG A 4 -56.45 -27.56 -47.69
N GLY A 5 -56.51 -26.75 -46.64
CA GLY A 5 -57.57 -25.86 -46.14
C GLY A 5 -57.11 -25.02 -44.94
N THR A 6 -57.69 -23.83 -44.74
CA THR A 6 -58.70 -23.48 -43.69
C THR A 6 -58.09 -23.27 -42.29
N VAL A 7 -57.82 -22.01 -41.91
CA VAL A 7 -58.57 -21.17 -40.93
C VAL A 7 -58.52 -21.67 -39.48
N CYS A 8 -58.03 -20.84 -38.56
CA CYS A 8 -58.80 -20.33 -37.41
C CYS A 8 -57.96 -19.36 -36.57
N ALA A 9 -58.43 -18.11 -36.51
CA ALA A 9 -58.07 -17.16 -35.47
C ALA A 9 -58.71 -17.60 -34.14
N VAL A 10 -57.98 -17.45 -33.04
CA VAL A 10 -58.57 -17.34 -31.70
C VAL A 10 -58.07 -16.05 -31.09
N ARG A 11 -59.03 -15.19 -30.75
CA ARG A 11 -58.86 -13.93 -30.02
C ARG A 11 -59.59 -14.09 -28.69
N ALA A 12 -59.03 -13.48 -27.64
CA ALA A 12 -59.61 -13.05 -26.35
C ALA A 12 -58.94 -13.69 -25.11
N PRO A 13 -59.02 -13.08 -23.91
CA PRO A 13 -59.13 -11.65 -23.59
C PRO A 13 -58.15 -11.20 -22.49
N VAL A 14 -58.19 -9.89 -22.27
CA VAL A 14 -57.46 -9.06 -21.30
C VAL A 14 -57.82 -9.39 -19.84
N SER A 15 -56.83 -9.34 -18.95
CA SER A 15 -56.99 -9.12 -17.48
C SER A 15 -55.72 -8.41 -16.99
N ARG A 16 -55.63 -7.07 -17.03
CA ARG A 16 -55.98 -6.12 -15.95
C ARG A 16 -55.51 -6.54 -14.55
N TRP A 17 -54.28 -6.15 -14.22
CA TRP A 17 -53.96 -5.56 -12.91
C TRP A 17 -53.20 -4.23 -13.14
N THR A 18 -53.94 -3.15 -12.95
CA THR A 18 -53.53 -1.84 -12.40
C THR A 18 -52.47 -1.99 -11.29
N LEU A 19 -51.50 -1.10 -11.02
CA LEU A 19 -51.30 0.34 -11.15
C LEU A 19 -49.82 0.58 -10.76
N LEU A 20 -48.98 1.39 -11.40
CA LEU A 20 -48.64 2.80 -11.08
C LEU A 20 -47.54 3.21 -12.10
N VAL A 21 -47.68 4.25 -12.95
CA VAL A 21 -47.52 5.71 -12.67
C VAL A 21 -46.08 5.99 -12.21
N LEU A 22 -45.16 6.73 -12.87
CA LEU A 22 -45.20 7.99 -13.66
C LEU A 22 -43.80 8.14 -14.37
N ILE A 23 -43.68 8.20 -15.69
CA ILE A 23 -43.37 9.38 -16.57
C ILE A 23 -42.21 10.31 -16.13
N LEU A 24 -41.14 10.40 -16.96
CA LEU A 24 -40.61 11.60 -17.69
C LEU A 24 -39.09 11.40 -17.95
N ALA A 25 -38.61 10.95 -19.13
CA ALA A 25 -38.37 11.71 -20.37
C ALA A 25 -37.44 12.94 -20.24
N LEU A 26 -36.17 12.80 -20.65
CA LEU A 26 -35.52 13.77 -21.52
C LEU A 26 -34.45 13.08 -22.38
N VAL A 27 -34.85 12.65 -23.57
CA VAL A 27 -33.95 12.32 -24.68
C VAL A 27 -33.82 13.59 -25.49
N THR A 28 -32.67 14.26 -25.43
CA THR A 28 -32.26 15.22 -26.44
C THR A 28 -31.16 14.57 -27.27
N ALA A 29 -31.58 13.97 -28.38
CA ALA A 29 -30.72 13.81 -29.54
C ALA A 29 -30.37 15.21 -30.08
N SER A 30 -29.09 15.56 -30.05
CA SER A 30 -28.54 16.61 -30.90
C SER A 30 -27.52 15.96 -31.83
N CYS A 31 -27.94 15.78 -33.09
CA CYS A 31 -27.04 15.48 -34.19
C CYS A 31 -26.53 16.81 -34.77
N GLY A 32 -25.21 16.91 -34.95
CA GLY A 32 -24.48 17.98 -35.62
C GLY A 32 -23.17 18.19 -34.87
N GLY A 33 -22.00 17.76 -35.31
CA GLY A 33 -21.50 17.67 -36.68
C GLY A 33 -20.43 18.75 -36.86
N GLY A 34 -19.18 18.43 -36.54
CA GLY A 34 -18.03 19.32 -36.73
C GLY A 34 -16.78 18.75 -36.08
N GLY A 35 -15.88 18.21 -36.90
CA GLY A 35 -14.61 17.65 -36.47
C GLY A 35 -13.73 18.70 -35.80
N GLY A 36 -13.19 18.31 -34.65
CA GLY A 36 -12.16 18.98 -33.89
C GLY A 36 -11.50 17.89 -33.05
N ASP A 37 -10.18 17.86 -33.10
CA ASP A 37 -9.29 16.85 -32.57
C ASP A 37 -9.29 16.91 -31.04
N ASP A 38 -10.32 16.34 -30.39
CA ASP A 38 -10.33 16.14 -28.94
C ASP A 38 -9.60 14.83 -28.64
N THR A 39 -8.28 14.92 -28.58
CA THR A 39 -7.51 14.04 -27.71
C THR A 39 -7.98 14.32 -26.29
N GLN A 40 -9.01 13.57 -25.86
CA GLN A 40 -9.31 13.42 -24.44
C GLN A 40 -8.09 12.78 -23.80
N GLN A 41 -7.17 13.63 -23.38
CA GLN A 41 -6.23 13.34 -22.32
C GLN A 41 -7.09 12.88 -21.15
N VAL A 42 -7.10 11.57 -20.90
CA VAL A 42 -7.69 11.01 -19.69
C VAL A 42 -6.81 11.56 -18.57
N GLU A 43 -7.20 12.69 -17.98
CA GLU A 43 -6.61 13.15 -16.72
C GLU A 43 -6.86 12.03 -15.72
N SER A 44 -5.81 11.25 -15.44
CA SER A 44 -5.80 10.26 -14.38
C SER A 44 -6.22 10.96 -13.11
N SER A 45 -7.39 10.60 -12.57
CA SER A 45 -7.94 11.17 -11.33
C SER A 45 -7.23 10.63 -10.08
N PHE A 46 -6.00 10.15 -10.24
CA PHE A 46 -5.17 9.67 -9.16
C PHE A 46 -4.86 10.85 -8.24
N THR A 47 -5.49 10.85 -7.07
CA THR A 47 -5.01 11.66 -5.96
C THR A 47 -3.79 10.93 -5.42
N PRO A 48 -2.59 11.54 -5.45
CA PRO A 48 -1.41 10.87 -4.96
C PRO A 48 -1.60 10.45 -3.50
N PRO A 49 -0.97 9.35 -3.09
CA PRO A 49 -0.84 9.05 -1.67
C PRO A 49 -0.25 10.26 -0.94
N ARG A 50 -0.63 10.46 0.33
CA ARG A 50 0.11 11.40 1.18
C ARG A 50 1.56 10.97 1.17
N THR A 51 2.46 11.85 0.73
CA THR A 51 3.89 11.59 0.82
C THR A 51 4.25 11.50 2.30
N TYR A 52 5.23 10.66 2.66
CA TYR A 52 5.63 10.49 4.05
C TYR A 52 6.23 11.77 4.67
N GLU A 53 6.52 12.77 3.84
CA GLU A 53 6.87 14.13 4.25
C GLU A 53 5.70 14.88 4.92
N ASP A 54 4.46 14.53 4.61
CA ASP A 54 3.24 15.16 5.16
C ASP A 54 2.86 14.63 6.55
N LEU A 55 3.60 13.66 7.10
CA LEU A 55 3.36 13.14 8.44
C LEU A 55 3.70 14.21 9.48
N ASP A 56 2.73 14.61 10.30
CA ASP A 56 2.95 15.59 11.36
C ASP A 56 3.70 14.96 12.55
N LEU A 57 5.03 15.03 12.45
CA LEU A 57 5.97 14.54 13.46
C LEU A 57 6.65 15.70 14.22
N SER A 58 6.04 16.88 14.18
CA SER A 58 6.61 18.13 14.72
C SER A 58 6.72 18.15 16.26
N GLY A 59 5.93 17.31 16.94
CA GLY A 59 5.93 17.19 18.39
C GLY A 59 5.42 15.82 18.86
N PRO A 60 5.61 15.48 20.15
CA PRO A 60 5.24 14.17 20.66
C PRO A 60 3.75 13.84 20.48
N GLU A 61 2.87 14.76 20.84
CA GLU A 61 1.42 14.56 20.71
C GLU A 61 0.97 14.48 19.25
N ALA A 62 1.57 15.27 18.37
CA ALA A 62 1.30 15.25 16.93
C ALA A 62 1.68 13.90 16.32
N ALA A 63 2.87 13.39 16.65
CA ALA A 63 3.33 12.08 16.18
C ALA A 63 2.43 10.93 16.67
N VAL A 64 1.97 10.98 17.93
CA VAL A 64 1.00 9.99 18.44
C VAL A 64 -0.35 10.10 17.72
N ALA A 65 -0.84 11.30 17.48
CA ALA A 65 -2.09 11.50 16.75
C ALA A 65 -1.99 11.00 15.30
N GLU A 66 -0.89 11.27 14.60
CA GLU A 66 -0.66 10.77 13.24
C GLU A 66 -0.53 9.24 13.22
N PHE A 67 0.17 8.65 14.20
CA PHE A 67 0.27 7.19 14.34
C PHE A 67 -1.09 6.52 14.55
N ILE A 68 -1.92 7.05 15.46
CA ILE A 68 -3.28 6.55 15.68
C ILE A 68 -4.15 6.73 14.43
N SER A 69 -4.04 7.89 13.77
CA SER A 69 -4.74 8.18 12.52
C SER A 69 -4.41 7.17 11.42
N ALA A 70 -3.13 6.79 11.29
CA ALA A 70 -2.70 5.75 10.36
C ALA A 70 -3.35 4.39 10.68
N PHE A 71 -3.39 3.99 11.96
CA PHE A 71 -4.07 2.77 12.42
C PHE A 71 -5.57 2.76 12.11
N VAL A 72 -6.27 3.86 12.41
CA VAL A 72 -7.71 3.99 12.14
C VAL A 72 -8.00 3.91 10.64
N ARG A 73 -7.13 4.50 9.81
CA ARG A 73 -7.21 4.43 8.34
C ARG A 73 -6.71 3.12 7.75
N ARG A 74 -6.15 2.21 8.57
CA ARG A 74 -5.51 0.94 8.14
C ARG A 74 -4.33 1.15 7.20
N ASP A 75 -3.69 2.31 7.32
CA ASP A 75 -2.46 2.64 6.65
C ASP A 75 -1.28 2.16 7.52
N TYR A 76 -1.11 0.84 7.59
CA TYR A 76 -0.10 0.23 8.45
C TYR A 76 1.33 0.47 7.93
N ILE A 77 1.46 0.82 6.66
CA ILE A 77 2.71 1.32 6.09
C ILE A 77 3.07 2.65 6.76
N ALA A 78 2.19 3.66 6.71
CA ALA A 78 2.44 4.91 7.41
C ALA A 78 2.69 4.69 8.92
N ALA A 79 1.93 3.81 9.56
CA ALA A 79 2.15 3.47 10.97
C ALA A 79 3.56 2.90 11.21
N ALA A 80 4.04 1.96 10.38
CA ALA A 80 5.39 1.40 10.48
C ALA A 80 6.48 2.46 10.29
N LEU A 81 6.24 3.46 9.45
CA LEU A 81 7.22 4.51 9.15
C LEU A 81 7.29 5.59 10.23
N ILE A 82 6.21 5.82 10.96
CA ILE A 82 6.18 6.70 12.14
C ILE A 82 6.94 6.07 13.33
N LEU A 83 7.20 4.75 13.30
CA LEU A 83 8.04 4.10 14.30
C LEU A 83 9.45 4.69 14.29
N HIS A 84 10.05 4.77 15.47
CA HIS A 84 11.43 5.15 15.67
C HIS A 84 12.36 4.13 14.99
N PRO A 85 13.56 4.54 14.53
CA PRO A 85 14.48 3.65 13.81
C PRO A 85 14.84 2.37 14.55
N ASP A 86 15.08 2.47 15.85
CA ASP A 86 15.31 1.28 16.69
C ASP A 86 14.12 0.33 16.71
N ALA A 87 12.89 0.87 16.63
CA ALA A 87 11.70 0.07 16.59
C ALA A 87 11.49 -0.63 15.25
N GLN A 88 11.74 0.09 14.16
CA GLN A 88 11.80 -0.49 12.82
C GLN A 88 12.85 -1.61 12.70
N ARG A 89 14.02 -1.44 13.35
CA ARG A 89 15.06 -2.47 13.41
C ARG A 89 14.61 -3.69 14.19
N ALA A 90 13.94 -3.50 15.32
CA ALA A 90 13.37 -4.60 16.10
C ALA A 90 12.33 -5.40 15.29
N VAL A 91 11.45 -4.72 14.54
CA VAL A 91 10.52 -5.37 13.59
C VAL A 91 11.28 -6.21 12.58
N SER A 92 12.32 -5.64 11.97
CA SER A 92 13.13 -6.35 10.96
C SER A 92 13.87 -7.56 11.54
N THR A 93 14.37 -7.46 12.77
CA THR A 93 14.96 -8.60 13.49
C THR A 93 13.92 -9.67 13.79
N ALA A 94 12.74 -9.30 14.28
CA ALA A 94 11.62 -10.20 14.51
C ALA A 94 11.24 -11.00 13.25
N VAL A 95 11.23 -10.35 12.08
CA VAL A 95 11.02 -11.03 10.79
C VAL A 95 12.12 -12.04 10.50
N ASN A 96 13.40 -11.63 10.62
CA ASN A 96 14.54 -12.50 10.33
C ASN A 96 14.61 -13.72 11.27
N GLU A 97 14.18 -13.55 12.52
CA GLU A 97 14.17 -14.59 13.54
C GLU A 97 12.85 -15.38 13.55
N ASN A 98 11.85 -14.96 12.76
CA ASN A 98 10.50 -15.50 12.74
C ASN A 98 9.86 -15.53 14.15
N ASP A 99 10.09 -14.46 14.93
CA ASP A 99 9.53 -14.25 16.27
C ASP A 99 8.60 -13.02 16.27
N LEU A 100 7.29 -13.26 16.32
CA LEU A 100 6.27 -12.21 16.27
C LEU A 100 5.69 -11.84 17.64
N THR A 101 6.23 -12.39 18.73
CA THR A 101 5.65 -12.33 20.08
C THR A 101 5.45 -10.89 20.60
N GLY A 102 6.21 -9.92 20.09
CA GLY A 102 6.09 -8.48 20.43
C GLY A 102 5.21 -7.65 19.51
N LEU A 103 4.67 -8.23 18.42
CA LEU A 103 3.87 -7.51 17.43
C LEU A 103 2.37 -7.75 17.63
N ILE A 104 2.00 -8.99 17.95
CA ILE A 104 0.62 -9.48 17.94
C ILE A 104 0.36 -10.42 19.11
N ALA A 105 -0.91 -10.55 19.49
CA ALA A 105 -1.32 -11.44 20.55
C ALA A 105 -1.22 -12.92 20.11
N PRO A 106 -0.88 -13.87 21.01
CA PRO A 106 -0.62 -15.27 20.65
C PRO A 106 -1.77 -15.99 19.92
N ASN A 107 -3.01 -15.55 20.12
CA ASN A 107 -4.18 -16.12 19.46
C ASN A 107 -4.24 -15.84 17.95
N ALA A 108 -3.62 -14.76 17.47
CA ALA A 108 -3.58 -14.40 16.05
C ALA A 108 -2.34 -14.94 15.30
N GLU A 109 -1.34 -15.44 16.04
CA GLU A 109 -0.05 -15.85 15.47
C GLU A 109 -0.20 -16.93 14.39
N SER A 110 -1.07 -17.92 14.61
CA SER A 110 -1.27 -19.01 13.65
C SER A 110 -1.82 -18.54 12.30
N ALA A 111 -2.70 -17.54 12.28
CA ALA A 111 -3.25 -16.96 11.05
C ALA A 111 -2.18 -16.18 10.29
N ILE A 112 -1.38 -15.39 11.02
CA ILE A 112 -0.26 -14.62 10.45
C ILE A 112 0.79 -15.53 9.85
N VAL A 113 1.21 -16.57 10.57
CA VAL A 113 2.19 -17.53 10.06
C VAL A 113 1.68 -18.24 8.81
N ALA A 114 0.40 -18.62 8.78
CA ALA A 114 -0.21 -19.20 7.57
C ALA A 114 -0.22 -18.21 6.41
N ARG A 115 -0.55 -16.93 6.66
CA ARG A 115 -0.55 -15.89 5.62
C ARG A 115 0.86 -15.58 5.11
N MET A 116 1.82 -15.44 6.01
CA MET A 116 3.24 -15.28 5.65
C MET A 116 3.77 -16.47 4.86
N ALA A 117 3.35 -17.70 5.17
CA ALA A 117 3.76 -18.86 4.39
C ALA A 117 3.24 -18.79 2.94
N ILE A 118 1.98 -18.36 2.74
CA ILE A 118 1.42 -18.14 1.40
C ILE A 118 2.18 -17.04 0.66
N GLU A 119 2.50 -15.94 1.34
CA GLU A 119 3.17 -14.81 0.70
C GLU A 119 4.66 -15.02 0.46
N ARG A 120 5.30 -15.94 1.21
CA ARG A 120 6.67 -16.37 0.92
C ARG A 120 6.77 -17.06 -0.43
N ASP A 121 5.68 -17.67 -0.88
CA ASP A 121 5.55 -18.28 -2.21
C ASP A 121 4.93 -17.29 -3.23
N GLY A 122 4.76 -16.01 -2.86
CA GLY A 122 4.07 -14.98 -3.64
C GLY A 122 4.99 -13.90 -4.23
N ASP A 123 4.40 -12.78 -4.66
CA ASP A 123 5.05 -11.79 -5.55
C ASP A 123 5.77 -10.63 -4.83
N HIS A 124 6.01 -10.74 -3.52
CA HIS A 124 6.69 -9.70 -2.74
C HIS A 124 7.76 -10.28 -1.82
N LEU A 125 8.81 -9.49 -1.58
CA LEU A 125 9.78 -9.78 -0.55
C LEU A 125 9.09 -9.65 0.82
N LEU A 126 9.17 -10.71 1.62
CA LEU A 126 8.74 -10.67 3.03
C LEU A 126 9.77 -9.94 3.90
N ASP A 127 9.84 -8.63 3.74
CA ASP A 127 10.67 -7.75 4.57
C ASP A 127 9.93 -7.29 5.84
N GLY A 128 10.62 -6.47 6.64
CA GLY A 128 10.07 -5.90 7.87
C GLY A 128 8.74 -5.17 7.69
N ILE A 129 8.58 -4.43 6.58
CA ILE A 129 7.40 -3.59 6.38
C ILE A 129 6.22 -4.46 5.96
N ARG A 130 6.46 -5.46 5.10
CA ARG A 130 5.41 -6.37 4.66
C ARG A 130 4.92 -7.25 5.79
N VAL A 131 5.81 -7.81 6.61
CA VAL A 131 5.39 -8.64 7.75
C VAL A 131 4.66 -7.81 8.79
N PHE A 132 5.08 -6.56 9.04
CA PHE A 132 4.33 -5.67 9.92
C PHE A 132 2.90 -5.47 9.40
N GLU A 133 2.74 -5.14 8.12
CA GLU A 133 1.43 -4.95 7.49
C GLU A 133 0.56 -6.23 7.58
N ILE A 134 1.08 -7.40 7.20
CA ILE A 134 0.38 -8.70 7.35
C ILE A 134 -0.04 -8.91 8.80
N ALA A 135 0.86 -8.69 9.75
CA ALA A 135 0.59 -8.88 11.16
C ALA A 135 -0.56 -8.00 11.64
N MET A 136 -0.58 -6.72 11.23
CA MET A 136 -1.66 -5.79 11.58
C MET A 136 -2.98 -6.14 10.89
N GLU A 137 -2.96 -6.53 9.61
CA GLU A 137 -4.16 -6.95 8.85
C GLU A 137 -4.80 -8.20 9.44
N GLU A 138 -4.01 -9.23 9.72
CA GLU A 138 -4.49 -10.49 10.30
C GLU A 138 -4.91 -10.29 11.76
N ALA A 139 -4.22 -9.43 12.53
CA ALA A 139 -4.65 -9.05 13.87
C ALA A 139 -6.00 -8.30 13.85
N MET A 140 -6.20 -7.42 12.87
CA MET A 140 -7.47 -6.71 12.67
C MET A 140 -8.61 -7.68 12.32
N THR A 141 -8.34 -8.66 11.46
CA THR A 141 -9.32 -9.67 11.04
C THR A 141 -9.68 -10.64 12.16
N ASN A 142 -8.67 -11.17 12.84
CA ASN A 142 -8.83 -12.27 13.78
C ASN A 142 -8.94 -11.83 15.25
N GLY A 143 -8.76 -10.53 15.52
CA GLY A 143 -8.79 -10.00 16.87
C GLY A 143 -7.50 -10.29 17.65
N GLY A 144 -6.39 -9.66 17.25
CA GLY A 144 -5.05 -10.01 17.72
C GLY A 144 -4.13 -8.84 18.06
N PHE A 145 -4.65 -7.62 18.23
CA PHE A 145 -3.80 -6.50 18.63
C PHE A 145 -3.39 -6.60 20.10
N ILE A 146 -2.10 -6.40 20.38
CA ILE A 146 -1.62 -6.20 21.76
C ILE A 146 -2.14 -4.86 22.30
N VAL A 147 -2.13 -3.83 21.45
CA VAL A 147 -2.70 -2.51 21.70
C VAL A 147 -3.66 -2.18 20.56
N ASP A 148 -4.97 -2.25 20.81
CA ASP A 148 -5.99 -2.01 19.77
C ASP A 148 -6.21 -0.51 19.52
N LEU A 149 -5.40 0.05 18.63
CA LEU A 149 -5.52 1.44 18.16
C LEU A 149 -6.48 1.60 16.99
N ALA A 150 -7.02 0.52 16.44
CA ALA A 150 -7.88 0.57 15.25
C ALA A 150 -9.21 1.29 15.49
N SER A 151 -9.60 1.45 16.76
CA SER A 151 -10.78 2.25 17.15
C SER A 151 -10.42 3.67 17.58
N GLY A 152 -9.13 4.04 17.56
CA GLY A 152 -8.61 5.30 18.08
C GLY A 152 -8.24 5.26 19.57
N ALA A 153 -7.69 6.38 20.03
CA ALA A 153 -7.50 6.68 21.44
C ALA A 153 -7.84 8.14 21.72
N GLU A 154 -8.29 8.42 22.94
CA GLU A 154 -8.75 9.73 23.39
C GLU A 154 -7.95 10.22 24.60
N GLY A 155 -8.08 11.51 24.90
CA GLY A 155 -7.47 12.09 26.11
C GLY A 155 -5.94 12.16 26.08
N LEU A 156 -5.34 12.21 24.88
CA LEU A 156 -3.89 12.28 24.70
C LEU A 156 -3.27 13.42 25.52
N THR A 157 -2.38 13.07 26.43
CA THR A 157 -1.74 14.02 27.36
C THR A 157 -0.25 13.75 27.43
N LEU A 158 0.57 14.77 27.15
CA LEU A 158 2.02 14.71 27.36
C LEU A 158 2.33 14.71 28.85
N ARG A 159 3.01 13.65 29.32
CA ARG A 159 3.43 13.48 30.71
C ARG A 159 4.81 14.07 30.97
N THR A 160 5.76 13.70 30.13
CA THR A 160 7.15 14.12 30.22
C THR A 160 7.72 14.30 28.83
N SER A 161 8.58 15.28 28.65
CA SER A 161 9.37 15.48 27.44
C SER A 161 10.70 16.10 27.82
N ASP A 162 11.77 15.54 27.29
CA ASP A 162 13.12 16.10 27.29
C ASP A 162 13.77 15.91 25.91
N GLN A 163 15.03 16.26 25.77
CA GLN A 163 15.75 16.17 24.49
C GLN A 163 16.01 14.72 24.01
N TYR A 164 15.76 13.71 24.83
CA TYR A 164 16.02 12.30 24.52
C TYR A 164 14.74 11.49 24.36
N GLY A 165 13.63 11.94 24.93
CA GLY A 165 12.38 11.22 24.82
C GLY A 165 11.16 11.96 25.36
N ALA A 166 10.00 11.40 25.05
CA ALA A 166 8.72 11.88 25.54
C ALA A 166 7.79 10.70 25.87
N VAL A 167 6.87 10.95 26.79
CA VAL A 167 5.82 10.01 27.17
C VAL A 167 4.48 10.69 27.00
N VAL A 168 3.63 10.12 26.16
CA VAL A 168 2.25 10.55 25.95
C VAL A 168 1.33 9.45 26.44
N GLU A 169 0.34 9.78 27.24
CA GLU A 169 -0.67 8.84 27.73
C GLU A 169 -2.02 9.12 27.08
N GLY A 170 -2.85 8.10 26.95
CA GLY A 170 -4.22 8.20 26.46
C GLY A 170 -5.07 7.03 26.90
N ILE A 171 -6.30 6.99 26.40
CA ILE A 171 -7.29 5.94 26.71
C ILE A 171 -7.77 5.33 25.39
N LEU A 172 -7.67 4.01 25.26
CA LEU A 172 -8.14 3.30 24.06
C LEU A 172 -9.66 3.41 23.92
N SER A 173 -10.13 3.87 22.76
CA SER A 173 -11.57 4.03 22.49
C SER A 173 -12.30 2.68 22.39
N SER A 174 -11.57 1.57 22.15
CA SER A 174 -12.12 0.23 22.02
C SER A 174 -12.64 -0.36 23.35
N ASN A 175 -11.94 -0.11 24.46
CA ASN A 175 -12.20 -0.79 25.74
C ASN A 175 -11.97 0.09 26.99
N GLY A 176 -11.55 1.34 26.81
CA GLY A 176 -11.28 2.26 27.93
C GLY A 176 -10.00 2.00 28.71
N SER A 177 -9.09 1.16 28.20
CA SER A 177 -7.81 0.88 28.86
C SER A 177 -6.81 2.00 28.64
N ASP A 178 -5.99 2.27 29.65
CA ASP A 178 -4.91 3.25 29.57
C ASP A 178 -3.76 2.75 28.68
N VAL A 179 -3.37 3.57 27.71
CA VAL A 179 -2.26 3.34 26.79
C VAL A 179 -1.18 4.41 26.99
N VAL A 180 0.07 4.00 26.86
CA VAL A 180 1.28 4.82 27.00
C VAL A 180 2.08 4.71 25.71
N PHE A 181 2.44 5.85 25.13
CA PHE A 181 3.33 5.97 23.99
C PHE A 181 4.66 6.54 24.48
N GLU A 182 5.74 5.85 24.18
CA GLU A 182 7.10 6.34 24.41
C GLU A 182 7.69 6.75 23.07
N LEU A 183 8.25 7.96 23.02
CA LEU A 183 8.78 8.58 21.82
C LEU A 183 10.21 9.03 22.02
N ALA A 184 10.91 9.22 20.90
CA ALA A 184 12.15 9.95 20.88
C ALA A 184 12.31 10.76 19.59
N PRO A 185 13.06 11.87 19.64
CA PRO A 185 13.41 12.61 18.44
C PRO A 185 14.44 11.84 17.62
N THR A 186 14.33 11.91 16.29
CA THR A 186 15.34 11.46 15.33
C THR A 186 16.33 12.58 14.99
N SER A 187 17.38 12.26 14.22
CA SER A 187 18.44 13.20 13.80
C SER A 187 17.92 14.40 12.99
N ASP A 188 16.77 14.24 12.35
CA ASP A 188 15.99 15.25 11.62
C ASP A 188 15.02 16.06 12.53
N GLU A 189 15.17 15.95 13.85
CA GLU A 189 14.34 16.60 14.88
C GLU A 189 12.85 16.20 14.88
N ARG A 190 12.48 15.14 14.15
CA ARG A 190 11.11 14.61 14.13
C ARG A 190 10.86 13.64 15.29
N TRP A 191 9.68 13.70 15.90
CA TRP A 191 9.29 12.79 16.99
C TRP A 191 8.74 11.49 16.43
N ARG A 192 9.26 10.35 16.90
CA ARG A 192 8.85 9.02 16.41
C ARG A 192 8.54 8.05 17.55
N ILE A 193 7.67 7.09 17.28
CA ILE A 193 7.13 6.14 18.27
C ILE A 193 8.16 5.03 18.53
N ARG A 194 8.69 4.94 19.74
CA ARG A 194 9.53 3.80 20.16
C ARG A 194 8.69 2.63 20.60
N SER A 195 7.62 2.88 21.35
CA SER A 195 6.69 1.85 21.80
C SER A 195 5.31 2.44 22.07
N ALA A 196 4.30 1.61 21.89
CA ALA A 196 2.94 1.83 22.37
C ALA A 196 2.57 0.65 23.27
N ARG A 197 2.20 0.92 24.52
CA ARG A 197 1.94 -0.13 25.51
C ARG A 197 0.73 0.14 26.36
N LEU A 198 0.06 -0.93 26.80
CA LEU A 198 -0.88 -0.80 27.91
C LEU A 198 -0.11 -0.42 29.18
N THR A 199 -0.76 0.26 30.12
CA THR A 199 -0.08 0.82 31.32
C THR A 199 0.71 -0.19 32.16
N ASN A 200 0.36 -1.47 32.09
CA ASN A 200 1.03 -2.60 32.75
C ASN A 200 2.02 -3.37 31.85
N GLY A 201 2.21 -2.94 30.60
CA GLY A 201 3.19 -3.46 29.67
C GLY A 201 4.62 -3.05 30.01
N THR A 202 5.59 -3.86 29.60
CA THR A 202 7.01 -3.58 29.85
C THR A 202 7.57 -2.61 28.79
N PRO A 203 8.45 -1.65 29.16
CA PRO A 203 9.00 -0.67 28.22
C PRO A 203 9.89 -1.25 27.11
N LEU A 204 10.36 -2.50 27.24
CA LEU A 204 11.39 -3.09 26.39
C LEU A 204 10.86 -4.04 25.29
N GLN A 205 9.54 -4.13 25.11
CA GLN A 205 8.93 -4.93 24.05
C GLN A 205 8.35 -4.01 22.99
N ILE A 206 8.98 -4.04 21.83
CA ILE A 206 8.75 -3.13 20.72
C ILE A 206 7.97 -3.86 19.64
N PRO A 207 7.09 -3.18 18.88
CA PRO A 207 6.57 -1.84 19.10
C PRO A 207 5.33 -1.84 20.01
N PHE A 208 4.77 -3.01 20.32
CA PHE A 208 3.58 -3.15 21.15
C PHE A 208 3.83 -4.03 22.37
N SER A 209 3.35 -3.62 23.54
CA SER A 209 3.46 -4.45 24.75
C SER A 209 2.31 -4.22 25.74
N GLY A 210 2.02 -5.21 26.59
CA GLY A 210 0.91 -5.15 27.53
C GLY A 210 0.50 -6.52 28.04
N ILE A 211 0.13 -6.62 29.33
CA ILE A 211 -0.46 -7.84 29.90
C ILE A 211 -1.68 -7.44 30.73
N PRO A 212 -2.87 -8.02 30.52
CA PRO A 212 -3.17 -9.05 29.52
C PRO A 212 -3.18 -8.46 28.11
N THR A 213 -2.85 -9.28 27.11
CA THR A 213 -3.22 -8.97 25.72
C THR A 213 -4.74 -8.86 25.70
N VAL A 214 -5.25 -7.65 25.47
CA VAL A 214 -6.70 -7.46 25.39
C VAL A 214 -7.11 -7.83 23.99
N ASP A 215 -7.87 -8.93 23.85
CA ASP A 215 -8.37 -9.36 22.55
C ASP A 215 -9.17 -8.21 21.92
N SER A 216 -8.65 -7.65 20.84
CA SER A 216 -9.40 -6.73 20.00
C SER A 216 -10.54 -7.48 19.32
N PRO A 217 -11.71 -6.87 19.08
CA PRO A 217 -12.77 -7.54 18.32
C PRO A 217 -12.29 -7.85 16.89
N SER A 218 -12.75 -8.98 16.35
CA SER A 218 -12.58 -9.30 14.93
C SER A 218 -13.32 -8.30 14.06
N ARG A 219 -12.72 -7.96 12.91
CA ARG A 219 -13.30 -7.01 11.95
C ARG A 219 -13.23 -7.61 10.55
N ASN A 220 -14.33 -7.52 9.80
CA ASN A 220 -14.31 -7.97 8.40
C ASN A 220 -13.53 -6.97 7.56
N LEU A 221 -12.52 -7.45 6.83
CA LEU A 221 -11.71 -6.64 5.93
C LEU A 221 -12.10 -6.90 4.48
N GLU A 222 -12.35 -5.83 3.73
CA GLU A 222 -12.37 -5.93 2.29
C GLU A 222 -10.93 -5.85 1.75
N PRO A 223 -10.58 -6.59 0.69
CA PRO A 223 -9.21 -6.58 0.13
C PRO A 223 -8.70 -5.20 -0.31
N ARG A 224 -9.61 -4.22 -0.52
CA ARG A 224 -9.30 -2.85 -0.97
C ARG A 224 -9.05 -1.87 0.18
N ASP A 225 -9.11 -2.34 1.42
CA ASP A 225 -9.04 -1.48 2.59
C ASP A 225 -7.59 -1.09 2.96
N ILE A 226 -6.60 -1.53 2.19
CA ILE A 226 -5.18 -1.24 2.44
C ILE A 226 -4.67 -0.21 1.45
N TRP A 227 -3.93 0.78 1.93
CA TRP A 227 -3.58 1.96 1.15
C TRP A 227 -2.85 1.61 -0.16
N ARG A 228 -1.90 0.69 -0.18
CA ARG A 228 -1.18 0.33 -1.43
C ARG A 228 -2.07 -0.30 -2.51
N SER A 229 -3.20 -0.90 -2.13
CA SER A 229 -4.17 -1.44 -3.09
C SER A 229 -4.92 -0.34 -3.85
N THR A 230 -4.73 0.91 -3.43
CA THR A 230 -5.26 2.10 -4.10
C THR A 230 -4.29 2.67 -5.14
N LEU A 231 -3.04 2.19 -5.20
CA LEU A 231 -2.08 2.60 -6.23
C LEU A 231 -2.51 1.99 -7.59
N PRO A 232 -2.79 2.81 -8.61
CA PRO A 232 -3.26 2.34 -9.91
C PRO A 232 -2.20 1.47 -10.60
N ASN A 233 -2.56 0.24 -10.94
CA ASN A 233 -1.68 -0.71 -11.61
C ASN A 233 -2.43 -1.86 -12.31
N ASP A 234 -3.66 -1.62 -12.80
CA ASP A 234 -4.46 -2.67 -13.47
C ASP A 234 -3.96 -2.96 -14.89
N SER A 235 -3.15 -2.06 -15.47
CA SER A 235 -2.49 -2.25 -16.76
C SER A 235 -1.02 -1.82 -16.74
N PRO A 236 -0.18 -2.25 -17.71
CA PRO A 236 1.20 -1.78 -17.80
C PRO A 236 1.32 -0.26 -17.98
N GLN A 237 0.39 0.35 -18.72
CA GLN A 237 0.38 1.81 -18.92
C GLN A 237 0.06 2.53 -17.61
N GLU A 238 -0.97 2.07 -16.91
CA GLU A 238 -1.38 2.68 -15.64
C GLU A 238 -0.29 2.52 -14.58
N LEU A 239 0.40 1.38 -14.53
CA LEU A 239 1.57 1.22 -13.67
C LEU A 239 2.70 2.20 -14.04
N LEU A 240 3.00 2.39 -15.33
CA LEU A 240 4.00 3.35 -15.79
C LEU A 240 3.64 4.77 -15.36
N ASP A 241 2.38 5.19 -15.59
CA ASP A 241 1.89 6.51 -15.20
C ASP A 241 2.00 6.73 -13.69
N THR A 242 1.67 5.70 -12.89
CA THR A 242 1.83 5.73 -11.43
C THR A 242 3.29 5.87 -11.02
N ILE A 243 4.22 5.13 -11.65
CA ILE A 243 5.67 5.25 -11.37
C ILE A 243 6.16 6.68 -11.66
N VAL A 244 5.79 7.24 -12.82
CA VAL A 244 6.17 8.61 -13.20
C VAL A 244 5.67 9.62 -12.18
N ALA A 245 4.41 9.48 -11.74
CA ALA A 245 3.83 10.34 -10.73
C ALA A 245 4.57 10.23 -9.39
N LEU A 246 4.84 9.01 -8.90
CA LEU A 246 5.53 8.80 -7.63
C LEU A 246 6.97 9.32 -7.66
N VAL A 247 7.70 9.12 -8.76
CA VAL A 247 9.05 9.69 -8.92
C VAL A 247 9.02 11.22 -8.93
N GLY A 248 8.04 11.82 -9.62
CA GLY A 248 7.86 13.27 -9.63
C GLY A 248 7.51 13.88 -8.27
N LEU A 249 6.92 13.08 -7.38
CA LEU A 249 6.57 13.47 -6.01
C LEU A 249 7.66 13.14 -4.98
N GLY A 250 8.71 12.40 -5.37
CA GLY A 250 9.70 11.87 -4.42
C GLY A 250 9.15 10.77 -3.50
N ASP A 251 8.06 10.10 -3.86
CA ASP A 251 7.48 9.04 -3.02
C ASP A 251 8.06 7.66 -3.37
N TYR A 252 9.27 7.42 -2.88
CA TYR A 252 10.04 6.24 -3.22
C TYR A 252 9.69 5.01 -2.38
N VAL A 253 9.09 5.20 -1.20
CA VAL A 253 8.47 4.10 -0.45
C VAL A 253 7.31 3.50 -1.24
N SER A 254 6.42 4.32 -1.81
CA SER A 254 5.34 3.83 -2.66
C SER A 254 5.87 3.12 -3.91
N LEU A 255 6.93 3.66 -4.51
CA LEU A 255 7.61 3.03 -5.63
C LEU A 255 8.15 1.63 -5.26
N TYR A 256 8.77 1.49 -4.08
CA TYR A 256 9.23 0.20 -3.58
C TYR A 256 8.09 -0.83 -3.44
N LEU A 257 6.90 -0.40 -3.04
CA LEU A 257 5.73 -1.27 -2.88
C LEU A 257 5.09 -1.66 -4.23
N LEU A 258 5.40 -0.94 -5.31
CA LEU A 258 5.05 -1.33 -6.68
C LEU A 258 6.06 -2.29 -7.31
N LEU A 259 7.22 -2.52 -6.67
CA LEU A 259 8.15 -3.53 -7.13
C LEU A 259 7.61 -4.95 -6.90
N ASP A 260 7.91 -5.85 -7.83
CA ASP A 260 7.73 -7.28 -7.61
C ASP A 260 8.84 -7.84 -6.69
N GLU A 261 8.69 -9.09 -6.24
CA GLU A 261 9.65 -9.76 -5.34
C GLU A 261 11.10 -9.65 -5.84
N THR A 262 11.30 -9.84 -7.14
CA THR A 262 12.64 -9.80 -7.75
C THR A 262 13.20 -8.38 -7.70
N GLY A 263 12.38 -7.38 -8.02
CA GLY A 263 12.75 -5.97 -7.91
C GLY A 263 13.06 -5.56 -6.46
N GLN A 264 12.20 -5.93 -5.51
CA GLN A 264 12.40 -5.63 -4.09
C GLN A 264 13.69 -6.25 -3.54
N ARG A 265 13.96 -7.52 -3.87
CA ARG A 265 15.21 -8.21 -3.51
C ARG A 265 16.42 -7.51 -4.13
N GLY A 266 16.37 -7.17 -5.42
CA GLY A 266 17.45 -6.46 -6.10
C GLY A 266 17.70 -5.05 -5.54
N ALA A 267 16.67 -4.37 -5.04
CA ALA A 267 16.84 -3.11 -4.30
C ALA A 267 17.52 -3.35 -2.94
N ALA A 268 17.01 -4.32 -2.17
CA ALA A 268 17.55 -4.66 -0.85
C ALA A 268 19.04 -5.06 -0.88
N GLU A 269 19.48 -5.78 -1.92
CA GLU A 269 20.88 -6.21 -2.09
C GLU A 269 21.86 -5.07 -2.38
N GLN A 270 21.40 -3.98 -2.98
CA GLN A 270 22.23 -2.79 -3.25
C GLN A 270 22.34 -1.86 -2.05
N LEU A 271 21.33 -1.88 -1.18
CA LEU A 271 21.31 -1.03 -0.01
C LEU A 271 22.29 -1.59 1.04
N PRO A 272 23.04 -0.72 1.73
CA PRO A 272 23.92 -1.19 2.77
C PRO A 272 23.10 -1.98 3.80
N PRO A 273 23.61 -3.11 4.32
CA PRO A 273 23.00 -3.73 5.49
C PRO A 273 22.86 -2.64 6.56
N SER A 274 21.71 -2.60 7.24
CA SER A 274 21.13 -1.56 8.13
C SER A 274 22.05 -0.85 9.16
N ILE A 275 23.21 -0.35 8.71
CA ILE A 275 24.27 0.29 9.50
C ILE A 275 23.95 1.77 9.71
N SER A 276 23.07 2.36 8.91
CA SER A 276 22.46 3.64 9.26
C SER A 276 21.69 3.47 10.58
N SER A 277 21.99 4.29 11.58
CA SER A 277 21.24 4.32 12.83
C SER A 277 19.77 4.65 12.63
N ASP A 278 19.44 5.24 11.47
CA ASP A 278 18.23 6.02 11.27
C ASP A 278 17.12 5.23 10.57
N HIS A 279 17.37 4.06 9.95
CA HIS A 279 16.30 3.26 9.34
C HIS A 279 16.50 1.75 9.47
N GLY A 280 15.42 1.03 9.80
CA GLY A 280 15.41 -0.44 9.90
C GLY A 280 14.77 -1.15 8.71
N LEU A 281 13.85 -0.47 7.98
CA LEU A 281 13.07 -1.05 6.88
C LEU A 281 13.71 -0.76 5.51
N VAL A 282 13.65 -1.72 4.59
CA VAL A 282 14.26 -1.61 3.24
C VAL A 282 13.65 -0.45 2.45
N ALA A 283 12.32 -0.29 2.49
CA ALA A 283 11.64 0.81 1.80
C ALA A 283 12.17 2.19 2.23
N MET A 284 12.43 2.40 3.52
CA MET A 284 12.99 3.66 4.04
C MET A 284 14.44 3.89 3.63
N LEU A 285 15.24 2.81 3.60
CA LEU A 285 16.61 2.90 3.14
C LEU A 285 16.68 3.26 1.64
N LEU A 286 15.75 2.71 0.84
CA LEU A 286 15.61 3.07 -0.57
C LEU A 286 15.21 4.53 -0.72
N ASP A 287 14.20 4.97 0.03
CA ASP A 287 13.68 6.32 0.03
C ASP A 287 14.77 7.36 0.31
N THR A 288 15.47 7.22 1.45
CA THR A 288 16.61 8.08 1.79
C THR A 288 17.70 8.07 0.73
N ARG A 289 17.97 6.90 0.13
CA ARG A 289 18.99 6.77 -0.91
C ARG A 289 18.59 7.58 -2.14
N LEU A 290 17.38 7.41 -2.63
CA LEU A 290 16.86 8.06 -3.82
C LEU A 290 16.60 9.55 -3.63
N ASP A 291 16.20 9.98 -2.43
CA ASP A 291 16.14 11.41 -2.10
C ASP A 291 17.52 12.07 -2.17
N THR A 292 18.55 11.35 -1.73
CA THR A 292 19.93 11.86 -1.71
C THR A 292 20.55 11.89 -3.11
N THR A 293 20.33 10.84 -3.91
CA THR A 293 20.97 10.71 -5.23
C THR A 293 20.13 11.19 -6.39
N GLY A 294 18.83 11.38 -6.17
CA GLY A 294 17.83 11.42 -7.22
C GLY A 294 17.48 10.03 -7.74
N PHE A 295 16.31 9.93 -8.37
CA PHE A 295 15.97 8.76 -9.18
C PHE A 295 16.94 8.65 -10.37
N PRO A 296 17.51 7.47 -10.66
CA PRO A 296 18.66 7.32 -11.56
C PRO A 296 18.34 7.58 -13.03
N VAL A 297 17.07 7.70 -13.37
CA VAL A 297 16.57 7.88 -14.72
C VAL A 297 15.55 9.00 -14.70
N ASP A 298 15.64 9.95 -15.62
CA ASP A 298 14.54 10.90 -15.80
C ASP A 298 13.37 10.16 -16.46
N VAL A 299 12.25 10.08 -15.77
CA VAL A 299 11.00 9.43 -16.24
C VAL A 299 9.89 10.45 -16.50
N THR A 300 10.17 11.74 -16.34
CA THR A 300 9.14 12.80 -16.34
C THR A 300 8.47 13.01 -17.72
N GLU A 301 9.13 12.59 -18.79
CA GLU A 301 8.64 12.66 -20.17
C GLU A 301 8.56 11.27 -20.82
N ALA A 302 8.12 10.26 -20.09
CA ALA A 302 7.98 8.91 -20.63
C ALA A 302 6.87 8.85 -21.70
N ASP A 303 7.22 8.32 -22.88
CA ASP A 303 6.26 8.09 -23.95
C ASP A 303 5.25 6.98 -23.57
N PRO A 304 4.00 7.05 -24.07
CA PRO A 304 3.05 5.96 -23.92
C PRO A 304 3.57 4.63 -24.45
N ILE A 305 3.22 3.54 -23.76
CA ILE A 305 3.56 2.18 -24.16
C ILE A 305 2.88 1.88 -25.50
N ALA A 306 3.65 1.34 -26.44
CA ALA A 306 3.15 0.95 -27.76
C ALA A 306 1.95 -0.01 -27.64
N SER A 307 0.91 0.22 -28.46
CA SER A 307 -0.33 -0.57 -28.41
C SER A 307 -0.11 -2.08 -28.66
N GLU A 308 0.91 -2.44 -29.44
CA GLU A 308 1.29 -3.84 -29.66
C GLU A 308 1.76 -4.51 -28.37
N THR A 309 2.58 -3.82 -27.56
CA THR A 309 3.01 -4.28 -26.23
C THR A 309 1.83 -4.43 -25.28
N LEU A 310 0.90 -3.45 -25.27
CA LEU A 310 -0.30 -3.53 -24.46
C LEU A 310 -1.22 -4.71 -24.86
N THR A 311 -1.23 -5.06 -26.15
CA THR A 311 -1.96 -6.24 -26.63
C THR A 311 -1.30 -7.52 -26.13
N ILE A 312 0.03 -7.64 -26.23
CA ILE A 312 0.79 -8.78 -25.70
C ILE A 312 0.55 -8.94 -24.19
N ALA A 313 0.50 -7.84 -23.45
CA ALA A 313 0.29 -7.85 -22.01
C ALA A 313 -1.03 -8.52 -21.57
N GLN A 314 -2.06 -8.55 -22.43
CA GLN A 314 -3.34 -9.19 -22.11
C GLN A 314 -3.21 -10.72 -21.95
N ASP A 315 -2.24 -11.32 -22.62
CA ASP A 315 -2.00 -12.76 -22.62
C ASP A 315 -1.00 -13.22 -21.54
N VAL A 316 -0.47 -12.30 -20.74
CA VAL A 316 0.54 -12.58 -19.71
C VAL A 316 -0.12 -13.20 -18.47
N GLY A 317 0.38 -14.37 -18.09
CA GLY A 317 -0.06 -15.09 -16.91
C GLY A 317 0.44 -14.47 -15.59
N ILE A 318 -0.13 -14.93 -14.48
CA ILE A 318 0.35 -14.60 -13.13
C ILE A 318 1.80 -15.10 -12.98
N GLY A 319 2.68 -14.28 -12.42
CA GLY A 319 4.11 -14.53 -12.22
C GLY A 319 4.95 -14.39 -13.50
N GLU A 320 4.33 -14.27 -14.67
CA GLU A 320 5.02 -14.02 -15.93
C GLU A 320 5.36 -12.53 -16.06
N ALA A 321 6.47 -12.25 -16.75
CA ALA A 321 6.95 -10.90 -16.99
C ALA A 321 7.11 -10.62 -18.47
N ILE A 322 6.86 -9.36 -18.83
CA ILE A 322 7.13 -8.81 -20.15
C ILE A 322 8.22 -7.76 -20.05
N THR A 323 9.04 -7.66 -21.09
CA THR A 323 10.05 -6.60 -21.21
C THR A 323 9.83 -5.87 -22.52
N PHE A 324 9.85 -4.55 -22.46
CA PHE A 324 9.65 -3.68 -23.61
C PHE A 324 10.43 -2.38 -23.43
N ALA A 325 10.71 -1.71 -24.54
CA ALA A 325 11.38 -0.42 -24.52
C ALA A 325 10.36 0.72 -24.29
N VAL A 326 10.69 1.65 -23.40
CA VAL A 326 10.00 2.92 -23.20
C VAL A 326 10.96 4.04 -23.55
N THR A 327 10.54 4.97 -24.40
CA THR A 327 11.32 6.18 -24.70
C THR A 327 11.09 7.20 -23.60
N VAL A 328 12.16 7.85 -23.14
CA VAL A 328 12.07 9.02 -22.27
C VAL A 328 13.01 10.12 -22.76
N GLY A 329 12.43 11.21 -23.26
CA GLY A 329 13.19 12.25 -23.94
C GLY A 329 14.02 11.68 -25.10
N GLU A 330 15.35 11.84 -25.04
CA GLU A 330 16.29 11.28 -26.03
C GLU A 330 16.79 9.86 -25.67
N ASN A 331 16.39 9.31 -24.51
CA ASN A 331 16.86 8.02 -24.01
C ASN A 331 15.81 6.92 -24.20
N ALA A 332 16.25 5.67 -24.09
CA ALA A 332 15.37 4.51 -24.08
C ALA A 332 15.68 3.62 -22.88
N LEU A 333 14.63 3.09 -22.27
CA LEU A 333 14.67 2.23 -21.10
C LEU A 333 14.07 0.87 -21.42
N ASP A 334 14.75 -0.20 -21.01
CA ASP A 334 14.13 -1.51 -20.92
C ASP A 334 13.32 -1.58 -19.61
N VAL A 335 12.01 -1.70 -19.75
CA VAL A 335 11.07 -1.84 -18.63
C VAL A 335 10.55 -3.26 -18.59
N THR A 336 10.80 -3.93 -17.47
CA THR A 336 10.29 -5.26 -17.17
C THR A 336 9.18 -5.15 -16.13
N MET A 337 7.99 -5.63 -16.47
CA MET A 337 6.83 -5.67 -15.57
C MET A 337 6.32 -7.10 -15.45
N ALA A 338 5.79 -7.45 -14.29
CA ALA A 338 5.23 -8.76 -14.00
C ALA A 338 3.81 -8.64 -13.44
N ARG A 339 3.00 -9.68 -13.61
CA ARG A 339 1.65 -9.72 -13.06
C ARG A 339 1.64 -10.48 -11.74
N ASP A 340 1.15 -9.85 -10.68
CA ASP A 340 1.04 -10.48 -9.37
C ASP A 340 -0.16 -11.45 -9.30
N SER A 341 -0.24 -12.17 -8.18
CA SER A 341 -1.27 -13.15 -7.84
C SER A 341 -2.66 -12.56 -7.67
N ALA A 342 -2.78 -11.25 -7.43
CA ALA A 342 -4.04 -10.52 -7.48
C ALA A 342 -4.41 -10.07 -8.90
N GLY A 343 -3.51 -10.26 -9.87
CA GLY A 343 -3.68 -9.90 -11.26
C GLY A 343 -3.26 -8.46 -11.58
N ALA A 344 -2.66 -7.75 -10.63
CA ALA A 344 -2.18 -6.38 -10.80
C ALA A 344 -0.73 -6.36 -11.34
N TRP A 345 -0.35 -5.28 -12.01
CA TRP A 345 0.99 -5.14 -12.56
C TRP A 345 1.98 -4.61 -11.52
N ARG A 346 3.19 -5.15 -11.57
CA ARG A 346 4.32 -4.78 -10.71
C ARG A 346 5.55 -4.50 -11.55
N LEU A 347 6.36 -3.56 -11.08
CA LEU A 347 7.63 -3.24 -11.70
C LEU A 347 8.69 -4.25 -11.24
N ARG A 348 9.31 -4.95 -12.18
CA ARG A 348 10.50 -5.76 -11.88
C ARG A 348 11.76 -4.95 -12.07
N ARG A 349 11.83 -4.21 -13.18
CA ARG A 349 13.02 -3.48 -13.60
C ARG A 349 12.70 -2.31 -14.52
N MET A 350 13.47 -1.24 -14.40
CA MET A 350 13.52 -0.09 -15.29
C MET A 350 14.97 0.36 -15.41
N VAL A 351 15.65 0.01 -16.51
CA VAL A 351 17.07 0.26 -16.72
C VAL A 351 17.34 0.81 -18.11
N PRO A 352 18.46 1.50 -18.37
CA PRO A 352 18.87 1.85 -19.72
C PRO A 352 18.89 0.64 -20.65
N VAL A 353 18.50 0.84 -21.91
CA VAL A 353 18.49 -0.24 -22.91
C VAL A 353 19.84 -0.95 -22.98
N GLY A 354 19.81 -2.29 -22.91
CA GLY A 354 21.00 -3.13 -22.94
C GLY A 354 21.59 -3.49 -21.57
N GLU A 355 21.03 -2.99 -20.47
CA GLU A 355 21.47 -3.30 -19.10
C GLU A 355 20.63 -4.41 -18.43
N LEU A 356 19.92 -5.23 -19.21
CA LEU A 356 19.04 -6.30 -18.72
C LEU A 356 19.73 -7.40 -17.88
N THR A 357 21.05 -7.42 -17.82
CA THR A 357 21.80 -8.34 -16.96
C THR A 357 21.98 -7.82 -15.52
N ALA A 358 21.65 -6.56 -15.23
CA ALA A 358 21.74 -6.01 -13.89
C ALA A 358 20.77 -6.74 -12.95
N PRO A 359 21.19 -7.26 -11.78
CA PRO A 359 20.31 -8.01 -10.88
C PRO A 359 19.29 -7.12 -10.14
N THR A 360 19.22 -5.84 -10.48
CA THR A 360 18.57 -4.79 -9.71
C THR A 360 17.36 -4.21 -10.45
N PRO A 361 16.39 -3.60 -9.74
CA PRO A 361 15.25 -2.96 -10.39
C PRO A 361 15.66 -1.68 -11.13
N PHE A 362 16.61 -0.94 -10.58
CA PHE A 362 17.26 0.22 -11.17
C PHE A 362 18.57 0.47 -10.40
N SER A 363 19.49 1.25 -10.98
CA SER A 363 20.77 1.57 -10.36
C SER A 363 20.60 2.57 -9.22
N LEU A 364 21.12 2.29 -8.03
CA LEU A 364 21.04 3.23 -6.89
C LEU A 364 22.25 4.19 -6.79
N GLY A 365 23.08 4.24 -7.83
CA GLY A 365 24.30 5.07 -7.89
C GLY A 365 25.46 4.45 -7.14
#